data_AF-A0A521YNI1-F1
#
_entry.id   AF-A0A521YNI1-F1
#
_cell.length_a   1.000
_cell.length_b   1.000
_cell.length_c   1.000
_cell.angle_alpha   90.00
_cell.angle_beta   90.00
_cell.angle_gamma   90.00
#
_symmetry.space_group_name_H-M   'P 1'
#
loop_
_entity.id
_entity.type
_entity.pdbx_description
1 polymer ?
#
loop_
_entity_poly.entity_id
_entity_poly.type
_entity_poly.pdbx_seq_one_letter_code
_entity_poly.pdbx_strand_id
1 'polypeptide(L)'
;MRSVGRWMAAGGGWVIGTAAQMQQAEVWTPAAHLACMAAAAVLLAGAFVRRGTPATTPALVLAAALAAFALAGLRAGWRLDDALDPRWEGRDLLVTGEVVSLPQEREQGLGFVFRI
;
A
#
# COMPACT_ATOMS: atom_id res chain seq x y z
N MET A 1 12.97 16.89 -23.10
CA MET A 1 11.52 17.11 -22.80
C MET A 1 10.70 15.81 -22.79
N ARG A 2 10.82 14.90 -23.77
CA ARG A 2 10.03 13.64 -23.82
C ARG A 2 10.25 12.67 -22.65
N SER A 3 11.42 12.69 -22.00
CA SER A 3 11.72 11.85 -20.82
C SER A 3 10.99 12.31 -19.57
N VAL A 4 10.97 13.62 -19.29
CA VAL A 4 10.30 14.22 -18.13
C VAL A 4 8.80 13.92 -18.15
N GLY A 5 8.14 14.04 -19.31
CA GLY A 5 6.71 13.72 -19.43
C GLY A 5 6.37 12.26 -19.11
N ARG A 6 7.27 11.31 -19.40
CA ARG A 6 7.06 9.88 -19.07
C ARG A 6 7.22 9.61 -17.57
N TRP A 7 8.15 10.28 -16.91
CA TRP A 7 8.31 10.21 -15.46
C TRP A 7 7.11 10.81 -14.72
N MET A 8 6.60 11.96 -15.17
CA MET A 8 5.38 12.55 -14.61
C MET A 8 4.17 11.64 -14.82
N ALA A 9 4.03 11.05 -16.01
CA ALA A 9 2.96 10.08 -16.28
C ALA A 9 3.05 8.84 -15.38
N ALA A 10 4.25 8.26 -15.22
CA ALA A 10 4.47 7.13 -14.31
C ALA A 10 4.16 7.51 -12.84
N GLY A 11 4.54 8.71 -12.41
CA GLY A 11 4.18 9.25 -11.09
C GLY A 11 2.67 9.38 -10.92
N GLY A 12 1.95 9.85 -11.94
CA GLY A 12 0.48 9.86 -11.95
C GLY A 12 -0.10 8.45 -11.81
N GLY A 13 0.43 7.48 -12.56
CA GLY A 13 0.07 6.07 -12.43
C GLY A 13 0.27 5.55 -11.01
N TRP A 14 1.41 5.87 -10.40
CA TRP A 14 1.71 5.49 -9.01
C TRP A 14 0.67 6.01 -8.02
N VAL A 15 0.36 7.32 -8.07
CA VAL A 15 -0.65 7.94 -7.20
C VAL A 15 -2.02 7.29 -7.39
N ILE A 16 -2.43 7.05 -8.64
CA ILE A 16 -3.70 6.38 -8.96
C ILE A 16 -3.72 4.97 -8.38
N GLY A 17 -2.63 4.21 -8.53
CA GLY A 17 -2.52 2.85 -7.99
C GLY A 17 -2.63 2.81 -6.46
N THR A 18 -1.96 3.72 -5.76
CA THR A 18 -2.09 3.83 -4.30
C THR A 18 -3.50 4.25 -3.88
N ALA A 19 -4.11 5.21 -4.57
CA ALA A 19 -5.45 5.69 -4.25
C ALA A 19 -6.51 4.60 -4.47
N ALA A 20 -6.39 3.83 -5.55
CA ALA A 20 -7.26 2.68 -5.83
C ALA A 20 -7.15 1.61 -4.74
N GLN A 21 -5.94 1.36 -4.22
CA GLN A 21 -5.76 0.43 -3.11
C GLN A 21 -6.45 0.92 -1.82
N MET A 22 -6.38 2.22 -1.51
CA MET A 22 -7.05 2.78 -0.33
C MET A 22 -8.58 2.74 -0.41
N GLN A 23 -9.15 2.60 -1.61
CA GLN A 23 -10.60 2.44 -1.80
C GLN A 23 -11.07 0.99 -1.60
N GLN A 24 -10.15 0.02 -1.45
CA GLN A 24 -10.54 -1.36 -1.17
C GLN A 24 -11.03 -1.50 0.28
N ALA A 25 -12.30 -1.89 0.42
CA ALA A 25 -12.89 -2.20 1.72
C ALA A 25 -12.29 -3.47 2.35
N GLU A 26 -11.84 -4.42 1.51
CA GLU A 26 -11.22 -5.66 1.92
C GLU A 26 -9.94 -5.88 1.10
N VAL A 27 -8.84 -6.20 1.78
CA VAL A 27 -7.56 -6.47 1.15
C VAL A 27 -7.64 -7.83 0.47
N TRP A 28 -7.39 -7.86 -0.85
CA TRP A 28 -7.36 -9.13 -1.60
C TRP A 28 -6.26 -10.07 -1.09
N THR A 29 -6.36 -11.34 -1.50
CA THR A 29 -5.36 -12.34 -1.17
C THR A 29 -3.95 -11.93 -1.62
N PRO A 30 -2.88 -12.38 -0.93
CA PRO A 30 -1.50 -12.09 -1.33
C PRO A 30 -1.20 -12.54 -2.78
N ALA A 31 -1.80 -13.66 -3.21
CA ALA A 31 -1.64 -14.17 -4.58
C ALA A 31 -2.15 -13.20 -5.65
N ALA A 32 -3.29 -12.53 -5.41
CA ALA A 32 -3.83 -11.53 -6.33
C ALA A 32 -2.88 -10.33 -6.48
N HIS A 33 -2.32 -9.85 -5.38
CA HIS A 33 -1.34 -8.75 -5.41
C HIS A 33 -0.03 -9.17 -6.10
N LEU A 34 0.44 -10.40 -5.90
CA LEU A 34 1.59 -10.93 -6.63
C LEU A 34 1.32 -11.03 -8.14
N ALA A 35 0.11 -11.42 -8.55
CA ALA A 35 -0.29 -11.42 -9.96
C ALA A 35 -0.29 -10.00 -10.55
N CYS A 36 -0.78 -9.00 -9.82
CA CYS A 36 -0.69 -7.59 -10.21
C CYS A 36 0.77 -7.12 -10.36
N MET A 37 1.66 -7.53 -9.43
CA MET A 37 3.08 -7.22 -9.51
C MET A 37 3.75 -7.87 -10.73
N ALA A 38 3.43 -9.13 -11.02
CA ALA A 38 3.92 -9.82 -12.20
C ALA A 38 3.45 -9.15 -13.50
N ALA A 39 2.18 -8.75 -13.56
CA ALA A 39 1.63 -8.00 -14.70
C ALA A 39 2.34 -6.65 -14.88
N ALA A 40 2.62 -5.93 -13.80
CA ALA A 40 3.41 -4.70 -13.84
C ALA A 40 4.82 -4.94 -14.43
N ALA A 41 5.50 -6.01 -14.01
CA ALA A 41 6.82 -6.36 -14.53
C ALA A 41 6.79 -6.69 -16.03
N VAL A 42 5.79 -7.44 -16.50
CA VAL A 42 5.60 -7.75 -17.93
C VAL A 42 5.36 -6.47 -18.75
N LEU A 43 4.54 -5.54 -18.24
CA LEU A 43 4.28 -4.26 -18.89
C LEU A 43 5.54 -3.38 -18.96
N LEU A 44 6.35 -3.35 -17.91
CA LEU A 44 7.65 -2.65 -17.91
C LEU A 44 8.63 -3.27 -18.91
N ALA A 45 8.74 -4.59 -18.94
CA ALA A 45 9.60 -5.30 -19.90
C ALA A 45 9.15 -5.03 -21.35
N GLY A 46 7.84 -5.11 -21.63
CA GLY A 46 7.27 -4.78 -22.94
C GLY A 46 7.51 -3.32 -23.33
N ALA A 47 7.37 -2.40 -22.38
CA ALA A 47 7.66 -0.97 -22.60
C ALA A 47 9.15 -0.72 -22.88
N PHE A 48 10.05 -1.53 -22.30
CA PHE A 48 11.49 -1.46 -22.53
C PHE A 48 11.88 -1.98 -23.92
N VAL A 49 11.30 -3.13 -24.34
CA VAL A 49 11.54 -3.73 -25.66
C VAL A 49 10.94 -2.88 -26.78
N ARG A 50 9.75 -2.32 -26.58
CA ARG A 50 9.02 -1.51 -27.60
C ARG A 50 9.25 -0.01 -27.45
N ARG A 51 10.43 0.39 -26.93
CA ARG A 51 10.79 1.79 -26.70
C ARG A 51 10.63 2.62 -27.97
N GLY A 52 9.87 3.71 -27.87
CA GLY A 52 9.66 4.66 -28.97
C GLY A 52 8.30 4.54 -29.65
N THR A 53 7.51 3.52 -29.30
CA THR A 53 6.12 3.40 -29.74
C THR A 53 5.18 4.29 -28.90
N PRO A 54 4.05 4.77 -29.46
CA PRO A 54 3.07 5.56 -28.71
C PRO A 54 2.47 4.77 -27.52
N ALA A 55 2.45 3.44 -27.60
CA ALA A 55 1.99 2.55 -26.54
C ALA A 55 2.90 2.54 -25.30
N THR A 56 4.12 3.06 -25.38
CA THR A 56 5.07 2.95 -24.27
C THR A 56 4.65 3.78 -23.05
N THR A 57 4.10 4.97 -23.26
CA THR A 57 3.66 5.85 -22.16
C THR A 57 2.49 5.26 -21.38
N PRO A 58 1.36 4.83 -22.00
CA PRO A 58 0.28 4.20 -21.25
C PRO A 58 0.71 2.90 -20.58
N ALA A 59 1.61 2.10 -21.19
CA ALA A 59 2.16 0.91 -20.55
C ALA A 59 2.95 1.25 -19.27
N LEU A 60 3.74 2.33 -19.27
CA LEU A 60 4.45 2.79 -18.07
C LEU A 60 3.50 3.28 -16.97
N VAL A 61 2.43 4.00 -17.35
CA VAL A 61 1.39 4.45 -16.39
C VAL A 61 0.71 3.25 -15.75
N LEU A 62 0.24 2.30 -16.56
CA LEU A 62 -0.45 1.11 -16.07
C LEU A 62 0.46 0.23 -15.21
N ALA A 63 1.72 0.06 -15.62
CA ALA A 63 2.70 -0.68 -14.83
C ALA A 63 2.97 -0.02 -13.48
N ALA A 64 3.15 1.31 -13.45
CA ALA A 64 3.36 2.04 -12.20
C ALA A 64 2.14 1.95 -11.28
N ALA A 65 0.93 2.05 -11.84
CA ALA A 65 -0.32 1.89 -11.08
C ALA A 65 -0.45 0.49 -10.46
N LEU A 66 -0.23 -0.56 -11.26
CA LEU A 66 -0.31 -1.94 -10.79
C LEU A 66 0.77 -2.27 -9.75
N ALA A 67 2.00 -1.78 -9.94
CA ALA A 67 3.08 -1.95 -8.97
C ALA A 67 2.78 -1.25 -7.65
N ALA A 68 2.29 -0.01 -7.70
CA ALA A 68 1.91 0.76 -6.51
C ALA A 68 0.74 0.09 -5.76
N PHE A 69 -0.28 -0.35 -6.48
CA PHE A 69 -1.43 -1.08 -5.94
C PHE A 69 -1.00 -2.38 -5.26
N ALA A 70 -0.20 -3.21 -5.94
CA ALA A 70 0.30 -4.47 -5.41
C ALA A 70 1.16 -4.28 -4.15
N LEU A 71 2.07 -3.28 -4.15
CA LEU A 71 2.92 -3.00 -3.00
C LEU A 71 2.11 -2.51 -1.80
N ALA A 72 1.17 -1.60 -2.02
CA ALA A 72 0.30 -1.09 -0.97
C ALA A 72 -0.57 -2.22 -0.39
N GLY A 73 -1.15 -3.06 -1.24
CA GLY A 73 -2.00 -4.18 -0.81
C GLY A 73 -1.25 -5.28 -0.06
N LEU A 74 -0.03 -5.65 -0.49
CA LEU A 74 0.81 -6.58 0.27
C LEU A 74 1.18 -6.04 1.65
N ARG A 75 1.52 -4.74 1.73
CA ARG A 75 1.80 -4.09 3.02
C ARG A 75 0.55 -4.02 3.91
N ALA A 76 -0.61 -3.74 3.32
CA ALA A 76 -1.88 -3.74 4.03
C ALA A 76 -2.19 -5.13 4.59
N GLY A 77 -1.98 -6.18 3.80
CA GLY A 77 -2.13 -7.58 4.23
C GLY A 77 -1.24 -7.91 5.42
N TRP A 78 0.06 -7.61 5.34
CA TRP A 78 0.98 -7.81 6.48
C TRP A 78 0.59 -7.04 7.73
N ARG A 79 0.02 -5.83 7.58
CA ARG A 79 -0.46 -5.05 8.73
C ARG A 79 -1.74 -5.66 9.34
N LEU A 80 -2.57 -6.29 8.51
CA LEU A 80 -3.78 -6.99 8.95
C LEU A 80 -3.45 -8.31 9.67
N ASP A 81 -2.37 -8.99 9.28
CA ASP A 81 -1.93 -10.22 9.96
C ASP A 81 -1.53 -9.96 11.43
N ASP A 82 -1.01 -8.76 11.73
CA ASP A 82 -0.71 -8.29 13.08
C ASP A 82 -1.91 -7.60 13.77
N ALA A 83 -3.12 -7.68 13.19
CA ALA A 83 -4.29 -7.02 13.75
C ALA A 83 -4.79 -7.71 15.03
N LEU A 84 -5.48 -6.93 15.86
CA LEU A 84 -6.20 -7.46 17.01
C LEU A 84 -7.25 -8.46 16.50
N ASP A 85 -7.34 -9.62 17.15
CA ASP A 85 -8.37 -10.62 16.84
C ASP A 85 -9.77 -9.94 16.87
N PRO A 86 -10.56 -9.99 15.78
CA PRO A 86 -11.82 -9.25 15.66
C PRO A 86 -12.81 -9.50 16.81
N ARG A 87 -12.69 -10.64 17.51
CA ARG A 87 -13.52 -10.93 18.69
C ARG A 87 -13.30 -9.96 19.85
N TRP A 88 -12.20 -9.22 19.86
CA TRP A 88 -11.86 -8.24 20.89
C TRP A 88 -12.15 -6.80 20.46
N GLU A 89 -12.48 -6.56 19.20
CA GLU A 89 -12.86 -5.23 18.73
C GLU A 89 -14.19 -4.76 19.34
N GLY A 90 -14.24 -3.50 19.76
CA GLY A 90 -15.44 -2.90 20.35
C GLY A 90 -15.84 -3.46 21.72
N ARG A 91 -14.96 -4.23 22.37
CA ARG A 91 -15.17 -4.76 23.72
C ARG A 91 -14.27 -4.06 24.71
N ASP A 92 -14.82 -3.76 25.88
CA ASP A 92 -14.02 -3.26 27.00
C ASP A 92 -13.19 -4.41 27.57
N LEU A 93 -11.87 -4.20 27.68
CA LEU A 93 -10.92 -5.15 28.22
C LEU A 93 -10.32 -4.61 29.51
N LEU A 94 -10.35 -5.41 30.57
CA LEU A 94 -9.58 -5.14 31.79
C LEU A 94 -8.18 -5.73 31.62
N VAL A 95 -7.16 -4.88 31.61
CA VAL A 95 -5.76 -5.26 31.36
C VAL A 95 -4.90 -4.84 32.56
N THR A 96 -3.97 -5.70 32.97
CA THR A 96 -2.97 -5.42 34.02
C THR A 96 -1.57 -5.60 33.44
N GLY A 97 -0.63 -4.74 33.80
CA GLY A 97 0.71 -4.67 33.21
C GLY A 97 1.51 -3.47 33.74
N GLU A 98 2.68 -3.23 33.16
CA GLU A 98 3.62 -2.19 33.58
C GLU A 98 3.52 -0.94 32.68
N VAL A 99 3.46 0.25 33.29
CA VAL A 99 3.59 1.53 32.59
C VAL A 99 5.08 1.82 32.38
N VAL A 100 5.54 1.71 31.13
CA VAL A 100 6.97 1.83 30.79
C VAL A 100 7.35 3.20 30.25
N SER A 101 6.39 4.09 30.01
CA SER A 101 6.67 5.47 29.55
C SER A 101 6.13 6.51 30.52
N LEU A 102 6.78 7.68 30.50
CA LEU A 102 6.18 8.91 31.03
C LEU A 102 4.89 9.27 30.28
N PRO A 103 4.00 10.08 30.89
CA PRO A 103 2.79 10.54 30.22
C PRO A 103 3.12 11.34 28.95
N GLN A 104 2.40 11.05 27.86
CA GLN A 104 2.55 11.72 26.57
C GLN A 104 1.25 12.47 26.25
N GLU A 105 1.31 13.78 26.03
CA GLU A 105 0.17 14.53 25.51
C GLU A 105 -0.07 14.17 24.04
N ARG A 106 -1.31 13.78 23.72
CA ARG A 106 -1.80 13.51 22.37
C ARG A 106 -3.08 14.29 22.13
N GLU A 107 -3.51 14.38 20.87
CA GLU A 107 -4.76 15.04 20.49
C GLU A 107 -5.99 14.47 21.23
N GLN A 108 -5.94 13.20 21.60
CA GLN A 108 -7.01 12.49 22.31
C GLN A 108 -6.86 12.55 23.85
N GLY A 109 -5.85 13.25 24.37
CA GLY A 109 -5.56 13.36 25.81
C GLY A 109 -4.20 12.77 26.21
N LEU A 110 -4.06 12.41 27.48
CA LEU A 110 -2.82 11.88 28.04
C LEU A 110 -2.71 10.37 27.78
N GLY A 111 -1.63 9.92 27.13
CA GLY A 111 -1.39 8.52 26.80
C GLY A 111 -0.18 7.93 27.54
N PHE A 112 -0.21 6.62 27.76
CA PHE A 112 0.86 5.83 28.38
C PHE A 112 1.20 4.62 27.49
N VAL A 113 2.48 4.25 27.43
CA VAL A 113 2.90 2.98 26.82
C VAL A 113 2.87 1.90 27.89
N PHE A 114 2.13 0.83 27.60
CA PHE A 114 1.92 -0.30 28.50
C PHE A 114 2.63 -1.54 27.99
N ARG A 115 3.28 -2.28 28.89
CA ARG A 115 3.85 -3.60 28.62
C ARG A 115 3.06 -4.63 29.42
N ILE A 116 2.55 -5.65 28.73
CA ILE A 116 1.80 -6.79 29.31
C ILE A 116 2.71 -8.01 29.25
#